data_AF-A0A2P5VV85-F1
#
_entry.id   AF-A0A2P5VV85-F1
#
_cell.length_a   1.000
_cell.length_b   1.000
_cell.length_c   1.000
_cell.angle_alpha   90.00
_cell.angle_beta   90.00
_cell.angle_gamma   90.00
#
_symmetry.space_group_name_H-M   'P 1'
#
loop_
_entity.id
_entity.type
_entity.pdbx_description
1 polymer ?
#
loop_
_entity_poly.entity_id
_entity_poly.type
_entity_poly.pdbx_seq_one_letter_code
_entity_poly.pdbx_strand_id
1 'polypeptide(L)'
;MEIFSLKNQWINLLFIIIFTLLSISSKPATLALRSNENDMLALLPLKDQLVGDSHGDLTSWDASFHCCQWQGVQCGRRHQRVVSLNMSGLSLAGFISPVIGNLTFLREVDFSYNKLQGSIQREVGHLRRLVYLSLEYNHLNGEIPQELSNCSNLQYLNDKLFYLIT
;
A
#
# COMPACT_ATOMS: atom_id res chain seq x y z
N MET A 1 53.11 -1.79 49.43
CA MET A 1 52.76 -0.62 48.60
C MET A 1 52.09 -1.17 47.34
N GLU A 2 50.90 -1.76 47.45
CA GLU A 2 50.31 -2.52 46.32
C GLU A 2 48.81 -2.89 46.50
N ILE A 3 47.97 -1.96 47.01
CA ILE A 3 46.51 -2.21 47.14
C ILE A 3 45.65 -1.15 46.43
N PHE A 4 46.25 -0.08 45.89
CA PHE A 4 45.50 0.99 45.21
C PHE A 4 45.29 0.80 43.70
N SER A 5 45.72 -0.32 43.09
CA SER A 5 45.71 -0.49 41.63
C SER A 5 44.51 -1.24 41.03
N LEU A 6 43.60 -1.81 41.83
CA LEU A 6 42.48 -2.62 41.31
C LEU A 6 41.10 -1.93 41.41
N LYS A 7 40.97 -0.82 42.15
CA LYS A 7 39.68 -0.12 42.31
C LYS A 7 39.33 0.82 41.14
N ASN A 8 40.33 1.22 40.35
CA ASN A 8 40.15 2.14 39.21
C ASN A 8 40.03 1.48 37.84
N GLN A 9 40.14 0.14 37.75
CA GLN A 9 39.96 -0.59 36.49
C GLN A 9 38.47 -0.86 36.19
N TRP A 10 37.62 -1.00 37.20
CA TRP A 10 36.18 -1.24 37.03
C TRP A 10 35.38 0.02 36.68
N ILE A 11 35.82 1.19 37.17
CA ILE A 11 35.16 2.49 36.91
C ILE A 11 35.31 2.90 35.44
N ASN A 12 36.46 2.57 34.81
CA ASN A 12 36.69 2.81 33.39
C ASN A 12 35.92 1.84 32.47
N LEU A 13 35.64 0.61 32.90
CA LEU A 13 34.83 -0.35 32.14
C LEU A 13 33.33 0.03 32.14
N LEU A 14 32.83 0.61 33.24
CA LEU A 14 31.44 1.11 33.31
C LEU A 14 31.21 2.36 32.45
N PHE A 15 32.20 3.23 32.26
CA PHE A 15 32.09 4.41 31.39
C PHE A 15 32.08 4.07 29.90
N ILE A 16 32.79 3.02 29.47
CA ILE A 16 32.83 2.59 28.06
C ILE A 16 31.47 1.99 27.64
N ILE A 17 30.81 1.24 28.53
CA ILE A 17 29.50 0.61 28.24
C ILE A 17 28.38 1.66 28.14
N ILE A 18 28.42 2.73 28.96
CA ILE A 18 27.43 3.82 28.92
C ILE A 18 27.63 4.71 27.68
N PHE A 19 28.86 4.90 27.20
CA PHE A 19 29.14 5.68 25.98
C PHE A 19 28.75 4.94 24.68
N THR A 20 28.79 3.60 24.66
CA THR A 20 28.30 2.79 23.53
C THR A 20 26.78 2.62 23.50
N LEU A 21 26.07 2.89 24.60
CA LEU A 21 24.59 2.83 24.67
C LEU A 21 23.90 4.17 24.38
N LEU A 22 24.66 5.28 24.31
CA LEU A 22 24.17 6.61 23.92
C LEU A 22 24.55 7.02 22.48
N SER A 23 25.11 6.09 21.70
CA SER A 23 25.47 6.31 20.29
C SER A 23 24.66 5.46 19.31
N ILE A 24 23.40 5.14 19.64
CA ILE A 24 22.38 4.96 18.60
C ILE A 24 21.81 6.36 18.32
N SER A 25 22.59 7.12 17.55
CA SER A 25 22.06 8.29 16.85
C SER A 25 20.98 7.78 15.90
N SER A 26 19.71 8.08 16.18
CA SER A 26 18.69 8.03 15.14
C SER A 26 19.10 9.06 14.09
N LYS A 27 19.65 8.57 12.97
CA LYS A 27 19.77 9.39 11.77
C LYS A 27 18.37 9.94 11.49
N PRO A 28 18.17 11.25 11.31
CA PRO A 28 16.88 11.72 10.86
C PRO A 28 16.65 11.04 9.51
N ALA A 29 15.62 10.20 9.44
CA ALA A 29 15.09 9.68 8.21
C ALA A 29 14.70 10.90 7.38
N THR A 30 15.62 11.24 6.49
CA THR A 30 15.53 12.27 5.47
C THR A 30 14.16 12.19 4.81
N LEU A 31 13.50 13.35 4.65
CA LEU A 31 12.11 13.52 4.17
C LEU A 31 11.73 12.73 2.90
N ALA A 32 12.69 12.16 2.18
CA ALA A 32 12.53 11.25 1.04
C ALA A 32 12.07 9.82 1.39
N LEU A 33 12.33 9.32 2.62
CA LEU A 33 11.78 8.03 3.08
C LEU A 33 10.27 8.12 3.37
N ARG A 34 9.78 9.32 3.71
CA ARG A 34 8.40 9.56 4.15
C ARG A 34 7.35 9.48 3.03
N SER A 35 7.73 9.65 1.77
CA SER A 35 6.79 9.49 0.64
C SER A 35 6.64 8.04 0.19
N ASN A 36 7.69 7.22 0.35
CA ASN A 36 7.73 5.82 -0.08
C ASN A 36 7.02 4.87 0.89
N GLU A 37 6.91 5.26 2.17
CA GLU A 37 6.19 4.47 3.18
C GLU A 37 4.67 4.51 2.96
N ASN A 38 4.10 5.62 2.49
CA ASN A 38 2.64 5.81 2.52
C ASN A 38 1.87 4.87 1.58
N ASP A 39 2.36 4.66 0.35
CA ASP A 39 1.66 3.77 -0.59
C ASP A 39 1.84 2.31 -0.16
N MET A 40 3.04 1.93 0.31
CA MET A 40 3.29 0.59 0.83
C MET A 40 2.40 0.28 2.05
N LEU A 41 2.20 1.25 2.94
CA LEU A 41 1.31 1.15 4.10
C LEU A 41 -0.18 1.01 3.72
N ALA A 42 -0.57 1.41 2.51
CA ALA A 42 -1.91 1.18 1.99
C ALA A 42 -2.00 -0.15 1.22
N LEU A 43 -0.98 -0.52 0.46
CA LEU A 43 -0.97 -1.74 -0.35
C LEU A 43 -0.89 -3.01 0.49
N LEU A 44 -0.14 -3.04 1.59
CA LEU A 44 -0.06 -4.24 2.44
C LEU A 44 -1.42 -4.59 3.08
N PRO A 45 -2.14 -3.65 3.74
CA PRO A 45 -3.50 -3.95 4.23
C PRO A 45 -4.51 -4.21 3.12
N LEU A 46 -4.30 -3.66 1.91
CA LEU A 46 -5.11 -4.00 0.75
C LEU A 46 -4.91 -5.46 0.36
N LYS A 47 -3.66 -5.94 0.32
CA LYS A 47 -3.32 -7.34 0.07
C LYS A 47 -4.01 -8.28 1.04
N ASP A 48 -4.05 -7.94 2.33
CA ASP A 48 -4.66 -8.77 3.37
C ASP A 48 -6.15 -9.06 3.10
N GLN A 49 -6.83 -8.20 2.33
CA GLN A 49 -8.23 -8.39 1.93
C GLN A 49 -8.39 -9.09 0.58
N LEU A 50 -7.31 -9.23 -0.19
CA LEU A 50 -7.28 -9.95 -1.46
C LEU A 50 -6.81 -11.38 -1.19
N VAL A 51 -7.74 -12.32 -1.27
CA VAL A 51 -7.52 -13.74 -0.95
C VAL A 51 -7.57 -14.55 -2.25
N GLY A 52 -7.23 -15.85 -2.21
CA GLY A 52 -7.44 -16.73 -3.35
C GLY A 52 -6.36 -16.64 -4.43
N ASP A 53 -5.19 -16.08 -4.08
CA ASP A 53 -3.98 -16.10 -4.89
C ASP A 53 -3.44 -17.53 -5.04
N SER A 54 -4.10 -18.31 -5.89
CA SER A 54 -3.86 -19.75 -6.04
C SER A 54 -2.56 -20.03 -6.81
N HIS A 55 -2.04 -19.03 -7.53
CA HIS A 55 -0.82 -19.15 -8.35
C HIS A 55 0.38 -18.39 -7.75
N GLY A 56 0.20 -17.65 -6.65
CA GLY A 56 1.27 -16.85 -6.05
C GLY A 56 1.53 -15.56 -6.82
N ASP A 57 0.55 -15.02 -7.54
CA ASP A 57 0.62 -13.79 -8.33
C ASP A 57 0.94 -12.56 -7.45
N LEU A 58 0.58 -12.58 -6.16
CA LEU A 58 0.86 -11.52 -5.18
C LEU A 58 2.05 -11.84 -4.27
N THR A 59 2.89 -12.84 -4.63
CA THR A 59 4.10 -13.17 -3.86
C THR A 59 5.10 -12.02 -3.80
N SER A 60 5.18 -11.22 -4.87
CA SER A 60 6.05 -10.04 -4.94
C SER A 60 5.65 -8.90 -4.01
N TRP A 61 4.43 -8.92 -3.46
CA TRP A 61 3.95 -7.90 -2.52
C TRP A 61 4.52 -8.15 -1.12
N ASP A 62 5.80 -7.87 -0.95
CA ASP A 62 6.52 -8.02 0.31
C ASP A 62 7.28 -6.73 0.67
N ALA A 63 7.59 -6.57 1.95
CA ALA A 63 8.34 -5.41 2.43
C ALA A 63 9.85 -5.48 2.08
N SER A 64 10.28 -6.49 1.31
CA SER A 64 11.68 -6.69 0.94
C SER A 64 12.11 -5.73 -0.18
N PHE A 65 11.17 -5.32 -1.02
CA PHE A 65 11.41 -4.46 -2.18
C PHE A 65 10.47 -3.25 -2.22
N HIS A 66 10.85 -2.24 -2.99
CA HIS A 66 10.01 -1.06 -3.17
C HIS A 66 8.72 -1.44 -3.92
N CYS A 67 7.56 -0.93 -3.47
CA CYS A 67 6.27 -1.35 -4.03
C CYS A 67 6.12 -1.19 -5.55
N CYS A 68 6.87 -0.28 -6.16
CA CYS A 68 6.93 -0.11 -7.63
C CYS A 68 7.54 -1.29 -8.40
N GLN A 69 8.10 -2.28 -7.69
CA GLN A 69 8.62 -3.52 -8.25
C GLN A 69 7.63 -4.68 -8.08
N TRP A 70 6.53 -4.46 -7.37
CA TRP A 70 5.52 -5.47 -7.13
C TRP A 70 4.70 -5.72 -8.39
N GLN A 71 4.27 -6.97 -8.57
CA GLN A 71 3.42 -7.39 -9.66
C GLN A 71 2.18 -6.50 -9.71
N GLY A 72 1.85 -6.01 -10.91
CA GLY A 72 0.66 -5.19 -11.12
C GLY A 72 0.76 -3.75 -10.59
N VAL A 73 1.87 -3.33 -9.98
CA VAL A 73 2.03 -1.97 -9.44
C VAL A 73 2.90 -1.13 -10.38
N GLN A 74 2.36 0.01 -10.84
CA GLN A 74 3.13 1.00 -11.57
C GLN A 74 3.23 2.31 -10.79
N CYS A 75 4.44 2.87 -10.72
CA CYS A 75 4.68 4.16 -10.10
C CYS A 75 5.00 5.26 -11.11
N GLY A 76 4.57 6.48 -10.77
CA GLY A 76 4.86 7.66 -11.57
C GLY A 76 6.33 8.08 -11.43
N ARG A 77 6.99 8.36 -12.57
CA ARG A 77 8.44 8.66 -12.66
C ARG A 77 8.90 9.84 -11.78
N ARG A 78 8.04 10.84 -11.56
CA ARG A 78 8.41 12.08 -10.85
C ARG A 78 8.30 11.97 -9.34
N HIS A 79 7.23 11.35 -8.86
CA HIS A 79 6.86 11.35 -7.45
C HIS A 79 7.06 9.99 -6.78
N GLN A 80 7.38 8.94 -7.54
CA GLN A 80 7.55 7.56 -7.04
C GLN A 80 6.33 7.07 -6.24
N ARG A 81 5.15 7.60 -6.60
CA ARG A 81 3.85 7.23 -6.05
C ARG A 81 3.16 6.27 -7.00
N VAL A 82 2.35 5.37 -6.46
CA VAL A 82 1.54 4.42 -7.23
C VAL A 82 0.54 5.19 -8.08
N VAL A 83 0.56 4.93 -9.39
CA VAL A 83 -0.33 5.56 -10.39
C VAL A 83 -1.22 4.55 -11.10
N SER A 84 -0.83 3.28 -11.16
CA SER A 84 -1.65 2.22 -11.76
C SER A 84 -1.56 0.95 -10.91
N LEU A 85 -2.71 0.32 -10.70
CA LEU A 85 -2.85 -1.03 -10.17
C LEU A 85 -3.56 -1.91 -11.20
N ASN A 86 -2.90 -2.96 -11.64
CA ASN A 86 -3.49 -3.96 -12.54
C ASN A 86 -3.38 -5.35 -11.91
N MET A 87 -4.52 -5.88 -11.48
CA MET A 87 -4.70 -7.22 -10.94
C MET A 87 -5.74 -8.01 -11.73
N SER A 88 -5.95 -7.66 -12.99
CA SER A 88 -6.96 -8.30 -13.81
C SER A 88 -6.64 -9.80 -14.00
N GLY A 89 -7.65 -10.66 -13.88
CA GLY A 89 -7.52 -12.08 -14.21
C GLY A 89 -6.70 -12.93 -13.23
N LEU A 90 -6.38 -12.43 -12.03
CA LEU A 90 -5.56 -13.13 -11.04
C LEU A 90 -6.36 -14.10 -10.14
N SER A 91 -7.62 -14.40 -10.51
CA SER A 91 -8.53 -15.26 -9.74
C SER A 91 -8.74 -14.84 -8.27
N LEU A 92 -8.48 -13.57 -7.95
CA LEU A 92 -8.53 -13.03 -6.59
C LEU A 92 -9.97 -13.05 -6.06
N ALA A 93 -10.13 -13.38 -4.80
CA ALA A 93 -11.37 -13.31 -4.03
C ALA A 93 -11.20 -12.32 -2.87
N GLY A 94 -12.24 -12.16 -2.05
CA GLY A 94 -12.25 -11.17 -0.95
C GLY A 94 -12.88 -9.86 -1.39
N PHE A 95 -12.39 -8.73 -0.87
CA PHE A 95 -13.08 -7.44 -1.02
C PHE A 95 -12.12 -6.27 -1.20
N ILE A 96 -12.61 -5.22 -1.85
CA ILE A 96 -11.85 -3.98 -2.07
C ILE A 96 -11.84 -3.18 -0.75
N SER A 97 -10.70 -3.17 -0.08
CA SER A 97 -10.51 -2.43 1.17
C SER A 97 -10.66 -0.92 0.98
N PRO A 98 -11.30 -0.18 1.91
CA PRO A 98 -11.39 1.29 1.86
C PRO A 98 -10.01 1.97 1.87
N VAL A 99 -8.97 1.26 2.31
CA VAL A 99 -7.58 1.76 2.30
C VAL A 99 -7.09 2.12 0.89
N ILE A 100 -7.72 1.58 -0.16
CA ILE A 100 -7.42 1.95 -1.55
C ILE A 100 -7.52 3.47 -1.77
N GLY A 101 -8.42 4.15 -1.04
CA GLY A 101 -8.57 5.61 -1.09
C GLY A 101 -7.34 6.40 -0.63
N ASN A 102 -6.39 5.77 0.08
CA ASN A 102 -5.14 6.42 0.50
C ASN A 102 -4.12 6.53 -0.65
N LEU A 103 -4.28 5.76 -1.72
CA LEU A 103 -3.43 5.78 -2.91
C LEU A 103 -3.81 6.94 -3.84
N THR A 104 -3.78 8.16 -3.32
CA THR A 104 -4.29 9.40 -3.95
C THR A 104 -3.64 9.81 -5.28
N PHE A 105 -2.61 9.09 -5.72
CA PHE A 105 -1.95 9.28 -7.02
C PHE A 105 -2.44 8.31 -8.10
N LEU A 106 -3.31 7.35 -7.75
CA LEU A 106 -3.90 6.44 -8.72
C LEU A 106 -4.62 7.18 -9.83
N ARG A 107 -4.34 6.73 -11.05
CA ARG A 107 -4.99 7.13 -12.30
C ARG A 107 -5.72 5.95 -12.92
N GLU A 108 -5.25 4.74 -12.67
CA GLU A 108 -5.78 3.53 -13.28
C GLU A 108 -5.89 2.43 -12.22
N VAL A 109 -7.07 1.80 -12.14
CA VAL A 109 -7.31 0.63 -11.31
C VAL A 109 -8.06 -0.38 -12.17
N ASP A 110 -7.45 -1.56 -12.34
CA ASP A 110 -8.04 -2.68 -13.05
C ASP A 110 -8.02 -3.93 -12.15
N PHE A 111 -9.18 -4.25 -11.59
CA PHE A 111 -9.42 -5.49 -10.84
C PHE A 111 -10.42 -6.41 -11.56
N SER A 112 -10.59 -6.22 -12.86
CA SER A 112 -11.53 -7.00 -13.67
C SER A 112 -11.21 -8.50 -13.69
N TYR A 113 -12.20 -9.33 -14.04
CA TYR A 113 -12.02 -10.78 -14.21
C TYR A 113 -11.48 -11.49 -12.95
N ASN A 114 -12.00 -11.12 -11.79
CA ASN A 114 -11.70 -11.75 -10.51
C ASN A 114 -12.98 -12.28 -9.85
N LYS A 115 -12.91 -12.67 -8.59
CA LYS A 115 -14.01 -13.18 -7.76
C LYS A 115 -14.27 -12.26 -6.57
N LEU A 116 -13.92 -10.98 -6.66
CA LEU A 116 -14.11 -10.00 -5.59
C LEU A 116 -15.59 -9.81 -5.30
N GLN A 117 -15.94 -9.61 -4.04
CA GLN A 117 -17.30 -9.48 -3.54
C GLN A 117 -17.46 -8.24 -2.65
N GLY A 118 -18.71 -7.96 -2.25
CA GLY A 118 -19.07 -6.78 -1.48
C GLY A 118 -19.26 -5.54 -2.36
N SER A 119 -19.33 -4.36 -1.73
CA SER A 119 -19.60 -3.10 -2.41
C SER A 119 -18.36 -2.25 -2.63
N ILE A 120 -18.46 -1.34 -3.61
CA ILE A 120 -17.46 -0.29 -3.82
C ILE A 120 -17.52 0.67 -2.64
N GLN A 121 -16.40 0.82 -1.93
CA GLN A 121 -16.31 1.69 -0.77
C GLN A 121 -16.30 3.17 -1.19
N ARG A 122 -16.96 4.04 -0.41
CA ARG A 122 -17.02 5.49 -0.65
C ARG A 122 -15.64 6.16 -0.70
N GLU A 123 -14.64 5.58 -0.04
CA GLU A 123 -13.25 6.04 -0.01
C GLU A 123 -12.59 6.02 -1.40
N VAL A 124 -13.13 5.30 -2.38
CA VAL A 124 -12.72 5.42 -3.80
C VAL A 124 -12.86 6.87 -4.29
N GLY A 125 -13.82 7.64 -3.75
CA GLY A 125 -13.97 9.07 -4.04
C GLY A 125 -12.77 9.94 -3.63
N HIS A 126 -11.84 9.43 -2.82
CA HIS A 126 -10.58 10.12 -2.51
C HIS A 126 -9.58 10.09 -3.68
N LEU A 127 -9.78 9.21 -4.67
CA LEU A 127 -8.92 9.03 -5.83
C LEU A 127 -9.19 10.10 -6.91
N ARG A 128 -8.99 11.38 -6.56
CA ARG A 128 -9.32 12.52 -7.44
C ARG A 128 -8.58 12.54 -8.79
N ARG A 129 -7.52 11.74 -8.93
CA ARG A 129 -6.71 11.59 -10.15
C ARG A 129 -7.11 10.39 -11.00
N LEU A 130 -8.07 9.58 -10.54
CA LEU A 130 -8.54 8.38 -11.23
C LEU A 130 -9.13 8.76 -12.59
N VAL A 131 -8.72 8.04 -13.62
CA VAL A 131 -9.14 8.17 -15.02
C VAL A 131 -9.82 6.90 -15.49
N TYR A 132 -9.35 5.74 -15.02
CA TYR A 132 -9.83 4.43 -15.41
C TYR A 132 -10.10 3.58 -14.16
N LEU A 133 -11.33 3.07 -14.05
CA LEU A 133 -11.73 2.08 -13.05
C LEU A 133 -12.46 0.93 -13.75
N SER A 134 -11.85 -0.25 -13.75
CA SER A 134 -12.47 -1.48 -14.23
C SER A 134 -12.63 -2.50 -13.12
N LEU A 135 -13.88 -2.87 -12.86
CA LEU A 135 -14.29 -3.84 -11.84
C LEU A 135 -15.17 -4.96 -12.43
N GLU A 136 -15.28 -5.02 -13.75
CA GLU A 136 -16.12 -5.97 -14.47
C GLU A 136 -15.75 -7.43 -14.19
N TYR A 137 -16.72 -8.32 -14.42
CA TYR A 137 -16.54 -9.75 -14.19
C TYR A 137 -16.04 -10.09 -12.77
N ASN A 138 -16.62 -9.44 -11.76
CA ASN A 138 -16.52 -9.80 -10.35
C ASN A 138 -17.89 -10.19 -9.76
N HIS A 139 -17.95 -10.49 -8.46
CA HIS A 139 -19.16 -10.71 -7.66
C HIS A 139 -19.52 -9.49 -6.78
N LEU A 140 -19.12 -8.28 -7.20
CA LEU A 140 -19.45 -7.05 -6.49
C LEU A 140 -20.97 -6.81 -6.49
N ASN A 141 -21.47 -6.19 -5.42
CA ASN A 141 -22.88 -5.88 -5.22
C ASN A 141 -23.06 -4.52 -4.53
N GLY A 142 -24.31 -4.12 -4.27
CA GLY A 142 -24.61 -2.80 -3.71
C GLY A 142 -24.72 -1.71 -4.77
N GLU A 143 -24.70 -0.46 -4.34
CA GLU A 143 -24.80 0.72 -5.21
C GLU A 143 -23.42 1.33 -5.49
N ILE A 144 -23.28 2.04 -6.61
CA ILE A 144 -22.11 2.87 -6.87
C ILE A 144 -22.14 4.05 -5.89
N PRO A 145 -21.10 4.26 -5.05
CA PRO A 145 -21.09 5.33 -4.08
C PRO A 145 -21.11 6.70 -4.76
N GLN A 146 -21.94 7.62 -4.27
CA GLN A 146 -22.06 8.98 -4.81
C GLN A 146 -20.71 9.72 -4.77
N GLU A 147 -19.84 9.39 -3.82
CA GLU A 147 -18.49 9.92 -3.68
C GLU A 147 -17.61 9.67 -4.91
N LEU A 148 -17.95 8.72 -5.78
CA LEU A 148 -17.25 8.53 -7.04
C LEU A 148 -17.32 9.78 -7.94
N SER A 149 -18.32 10.64 -7.74
CA SER A 149 -18.40 11.97 -8.38
C SER A 149 -17.22 12.90 -8.02
N ASN A 150 -16.51 12.65 -6.91
CA ASN A 150 -15.29 13.38 -6.57
C ASN A 150 -14.10 12.99 -7.46
N CYS A 151 -14.18 11.86 -8.18
CA CYS A 151 -13.19 11.46 -9.17
C CYS A 151 -13.42 12.23 -10.49
N SER A 152 -13.25 13.55 -10.44
CA SER A 152 -13.54 14.46 -11.56
C SER A 152 -12.80 14.18 -12.88
N ASN A 153 -11.75 13.36 -12.85
CA ASN A 153 -10.98 12.96 -14.04
C ASN A 153 -11.39 11.59 -14.60
N LEU A 154 -12.38 10.91 -14.00
CA LEU A 154 -12.81 9.58 -14.37
C LEU A 154 -13.45 9.61 -15.76
N GLN A 155 -12.87 8.87 -16.70
CA GLN A 155 -13.33 8.79 -18.09
C GLN A 155 -13.92 7.41 -18.41
N TYR A 156 -13.46 6.38 -17.71
CA TYR A 156 -13.94 5.02 -17.86
C TYR A 156 -14.29 4.43 -16.50
N LEU A 157 -15.55 3.99 -16.38
CA LEU A 157 -16.08 3.25 -15.25
C LEU A 157 -16.82 2.05 -15.81
N ASN A 158 -16.25 0.85 -15.66
CA ASN A 158 -16.97 -0.39 -15.95
C ASN A 158 -17.25 -1.12 -14.65
N ASP A 159 -18.51 -1.00 -14.24
CA ASP A 159 -19.10 -1.81 -13.19
C ASP A 159 -20.25 -2.59 -13.84
N LYS A 160 -20.33 -3.88 -13.54
CA LYS A 160 -21.40 -4.78 -13.94
C LYS A 160 -22.78 -4.27 -13.49
N LEU A 161 -22.84 -3.34 -12.52
CA LEU A 161 -24.07 -2.67 -12.05
C LEU A 161 -24.81 -1.87 -13.13
N PHE A 162 -24.17 -1.48 -14.24
CA PHE A 162 -24.88 -0.78 -15.33
C PHE A 162 -25.94 -1.64 -16.04
N TYR A 163 -25.95 -2.96 -15.84
CA TYR A 163 -26.96 -3.85 -16.43
C TYR A 163 -28.26 -3.98 -15.60
N LEU A 164 -28.40 -3.29 -14.47
CA LEU A 164 -29.60 -3.36 -13.62
C LEU A 164 -30.50 -2.10 -13.67
N ILE A 165 -30.20 -1.12 -14.54
CA ILE A 165 -30.99 0.12 -14.65
C ILE A 165 -31.36 0.49 -16.11
N THR A 166 -31.42 -0.50 -16.99
CA THR A 166 -32.05 -0.37 -18.33
C THR A 166 -33.05 -1.49 -18.50
#